data_AF-A0A160KQG8-F1
#
_entry.id   AF-A0A160KQG8-F1
#
_cell.length_a   1.000
_cell.length_b   1.000
_cell.length_c   1.000
_cell.angle_alpha   90.00
_cell.angle_beta   90.00
_cell.angle_gamma   90.00
#
_symmetry.space_group_name_H-M   'P 1'
#
loop_
_entity.id
_entity.type
_entity.pdbx_description
1 polymer ?
#
loop_
_entity_poly.entity_id
_entity_poly.type
_entity_poly.pdbx_seq_one_letter_code
_entity_poly.pdbx_strand_id
1 'polypeptide(L)'
;MSSGRNQRRRNDARRRQWLESTSSTDALRRLCAIWEERNADPITAYSTEFDVHVVVALRALVAHGVDCGRAIATLYEAGQPLAAVPVIRTLMEDAMTGAWLLKTPDGWKGFLREGADTRRKLLGNIRVAKPGLREDLVGAELQRAKELLDQYDTFKDEKDFFQRARSVTGSEDLYLLFRMASGVSHAGVRIVDLYTKEDPTSSSGVGWLEKANYEQADMWMRIASALLVRALVAWNHVLAGNPLEPALAPLAKRLGEAPALTFGPLFQTASEPTSS
;
A
#
# COMPACT_ATOMS: atom_id res chain seq x y z
N MET A 1 -39.87 -19.67 -16.18
CA MET A 1 -39.34 -18.96 -15.00
C MET A 1 -38.31 -19.75 -14.16
N SER A 2 -37.83 -20.94 -14.59
CA SER A 2 -36.95 -21.81 -13.77
C SER A 2 -35.44 -21.64 -14.01
N SER A 3 -35.00 -21.08 -15.15
CA SER A 3 -33.57 -21.02 -15.50
C SER A 3 -32.75 -20.02 -14.65
N GLY A 4 -33.34 -18.89 -14.24
CA GLY A 4 -32.63 -17.86 -13.46
C GLY A 4 -32.26 -18.28 -12.03
N ARG A 5 -33.04 -19.19 -11.41
CA ARG A 5 -32.76 -19.71 -10.05
C ARG A 5 -31.59 -20.70 -10.05
N ASN A 6 -31.50 -21.53 -11.09
CA ASN A 6 -30.39 -22.48 -11.24
C ASN A 6 -29.08 -21.78 -11.62
N GLN A 7 -29.15 -20.67 -12.36
CA GLN A 7 -27.98 -19.88 -12.70
C GLN A 7 -27.43 -19.09 -11.51
N ARG A 8 -28.31 -18.52 -10.67
CA ARG A 8 -27.90 -17.90 -9.39
C ARG A 8 -27.29 -18.90 -8.41
N ARG A 9 -27.90 -20.08 -8.23
CA ARG A 9 -27.35 -21.13 -7.35
C ARG A 9 -26.01 -21.69 -7.82
N ARG A 10 -25.80 -21.83 -9.13
CA ARG A 10 -24.49 -22.23 -9.70
C ARG A 10 -23.43 -21.15 -9.53
N ASN A 11 -23.79 -19.88 -9.70
CA ASN A 11 -22.87 -18.78 -9.43
C ASN A 11 -22.52 -18.71 -7.93
N ASP A 12 -23.48 -18.88 -7.03
CA ASP A 12 -23.23 -18.90 -5.58
C ASP A 12 -22.38 -20.10 -5.14
N ALA A 13 -22.59 -21.28 -5.73
CA ALA A 13 -21.79 -22.47 -5.43
C ALA A 13 -20.34 -22.34 -5.94
N ARG A 14 -20.13 -21.79 -7.15
CA ARG A 14 -18.79 -21.43 -7.64
C ARG A 14 -18.15 -20.34 -6.79
N ARG A 15 -18.92 -19.35 -6.33
CA ARG A 15 -18.46 -18.30 -5.41
C ARG A 15 -18.02 -18.88 -4.07
N ARG A 16 -18.73 -19.88 -3.53
CA ARG A 16 -18.38 -20.60 -2.28
C ARG A 16 -17.18 -21.53 -2.43
N GLN A 17 -17.12 -22.31 -3.51
CA GLN A 17 -15.98 -23.19 -3.79
C GLN A 17 -14.69 -22.41 -4.10
N TRP A 18 -14.81 -21.22 -4.71
CA TRP A 18 -13.72 -20.25 -4.86
C TRP A 18 -13.30 -19.64 -3.52
N LEU A 19 -14.21 -19.46 -2.54
CA LEU A 19 -13.85 -18.95 -1.21
C LEU A 19 -13.01 -19.92 -0.37
N GLU A 20 -13.00 -21.22 -0.71
CA GLU A 20 -12.45 -22.30 0.12
C GLU A 20 -11.07 -22.83 -0.35
N SER A 21 -10.57 -22.44 -1.53
CA SER A 21 -9.30 -22.97 -2.09
C SER A 21 -8.25 -21.91 -2.47
N THR A 22 -8.46 -20.66 -2.10
CA THR A 22 -7.69 -19.53 -2.63
C THR A 22 -6.26 -19.46 -2.10
N SER A 23 -5.31 -19.45 -3.03
CA SER A 23 -3.92 -19.06 -2.83
C SER A 23 -3.82 -17.68 -2.17
N SER A 24 -2.69 -17.38 -1.53
CA SER A 24 -2.49 -16.12 -0.81
C SER A 24 -2.59 -14.88 -1.72
N THR A 25 -2.38 -15.01 -3.03
CA THR A 25 -2.55 -13.93 -4.02
C THR A 25 -4.01 -13.62 -4.35
N ASP A 26 -4.93 -14.55 -4.17
CA ASP A 26 -6.34 -14.36 -4.50
C ASP A 26 -7.02 -13.30 -3.63
N ALA A 27 -6.56 -13.14 -2.38
CA ALA A 27 -7.01 -12.07 -1.50
C ALA A 27 -6.69 -10.68 -2.10
N LEU A 28 -5.45 -10.47 -2.54
CA LEU A 28 -5.03 -9.23 -3.22
C LEU A 28 -5.81 -9.00 -4.49
N ARG A 29 -5.95 -10.02 -5.35
CA ARG A 29 -6.70 -9.92 -6.61
C ARG A 29 -8.15 -9.50 -6.35
N ARG A 30 -8.78 -10.07 -5.32
CA ARG A 30 -10.15 -9.71 -4.93
C ARG A 30 -10.28 -8.27 -4.44
N LEU A 31 -9.32 -7.79 -3.65
CA LEU A 31 -9.31 -6.41 -3.19
C LEU A 31 -9.16 -5.44 -4.37
N CYS A 32 -8.31 -5.77 -5.35
CA CYS A 32 -8.20 -5.00 -6.59
C CYS A 32 -9.52 -4.99 -7.38
N ALA A 33 -10.22 -6.12 -7.46
CA ALA A 33 -11.51 -6.21 -8.14
C ALA A 33 -12.60 -5.34 -7.46
N ILE A 34 -12.63 -5.27 -6.13
CA ILE A 34 -13.55 -4.39 -5.39
C ILE A 34 -13.35 -2.92 -5.80
N TRP A 35 -12.09 -2.50 -5.95
CA TRP A 35 -11.78 -1.16 -6.44
C TRP A 35 -12.27 -0.94 -7.86
N GLU A 36 -11.99 -1.87 -8.78
CA GLU A 36 -12.38 -1.78 -10.20
C GLU A 36 -13.90 -1.68 -10.38
N GLU A 37 -14.65 -2.55 -9.69
CA GLU A 37 -16.11 -2.54 -9.73
C GLU A 37 -16.69 -1.18 -9.31
N ARG A 38 -16.06 -0.51 -8.34
CA ARG A 38 -16.52 0.81 -7.89
C ARG A 38 -16.05 1.94 -8.80
N ASN A 39 -14.80 1.91 -9.25
CA ASN A 39 -14.21 2.99 -10.06
C ASN A 39 -14.71 3.01 -11.50
N ALA A 40 -15.48 2.02 -11.92
CA ALA A 40 -16.22 2.04 -13.19
C ALA A 40 -17.29 3.13 -13.24
N ASP A 41 -17.73 3.65 -12.08
CA ASP A 41 -18.67 4.75 -11.96
C ASP A 41 -17.94 6.11 -11.98
N PRO A 42 -18.17 6.98 -12.99
CA PRO A 42 -17.48 8.27 -13.09
C PRO A 42 -17.94 9.30 -12.05
N ILE A 43 -19.08 9.08 -11.38
CA ILE A 43 -19.62 10.01 -10.38
C ILE A 43 -19.54 9.38 -9.00
N THR A 44 -18.40 9.57 -8.34
CA THR A 44 -18.22 9.11 -6.97
C THR A 44 -18.67 10.19 -5.98
N ALA A 45 -19.85 10.00 -5.38
CA ALA A 45 -20.29 10.82 -4.25
C ALA A 45 -19.40 10.57 -3.02
N TYR A 46 -18.85 11.63 -2.44
CA TYR A 46 -18.06 11.62 -1.22
C TYR A 46 -18.77 12.35 -0.08
N SER A 47 -18.43 12.03 1.16
CA SER A 47 -18.99 12.68 2.34
C SER A 47 -18.54 14.15 2.40
N THR A 48 -19.46 15.06 2.68
CA THR A 48 -19.17 16.50 2.85
C THR A 48 -18.42 16.83 4.14
N GLU A 49 -18.22 15.83 5.02
CA GLU A 49 -17.48 15.98 6.27
C GLU A 49 -15.97 16.08 6.05
N PHE A 50 -15.46 15.67 4.89
CA PHE A 50 -14.03 15.71 4.57
C PHE A 50 -13.69 16.83 3.59
N ASP A 51 -12.51 17.43 3.79
CA ASP A 51 -11.94 18.38 2.84
C ASP A 51 -11.69 17.68 1.49
N VAL A 52 -12.05 18.34 0.38
CA VAL A 52 -11.88 17.81 -0.97
C VAL A 52 -10.43 17.42 -1.28
N HIS A 53 -9.43 18.11 -0.71
CA HIS A 53 -8.02 17.77 -0.89
C HIS A 53 -7.67 16.43 -0.24
N VAL A 54 -8.27 16.10 0.91
CA VAL A 54 -8.11 14.79 1.55
C VAL A 54 -8.73 13.71 0.66
N VAL A 55 -9.92 13.93 0.12
CA VAL A 55 -10.59 12.98 -0.78
C VAL A 55 -9.75 12.72 -2.03
N VAL A 56 -9.23 13.78 -2.68
CA VAL A 56 -8.40 13.66 -3.89
C VAL A 56 -7.08 12.94 -3.60
N ALA A 57 -6.37 13.34 -2.54
CA ALA A 57 -5.10 12.71 -2.16
C ALA A 57 -5.31 11.22 -1.82
N LEU A 58 -6.34 10.91 -1.02
CA LEU A 58 -6.65 9.54 -0.63
C LEU A 58 -7.03 8.69 -1.85
N ARG A 59 -7.84 9.21 -2.78
CA ARG A 59 -8.17 8.50 -4.02
C ARG A 59 -6.91 8.15 -4.80
N ALA A 60 -5.98 9.10 -4.94
CA ALA A 60 -4.73 8.88 -5.67
C ALA A 60 -3.83 7.83 -5.00
N LEU A 61 -3.64 7.92 -3.68
CA LEU A 61 -2.86 6.96 -2.90
C LEU A 61 -3.47 5.55 -2.96
N VAL A 62 -4.79 5.43 -2.86
CA VAL A 62 -5.49 4.14 -2.93
C VAL A 62 -5.42 3.56 -4.34
N ALA A 63 -5.56 4.38 -5.38
CA ALA A 63 -5.38 3.93 -6.76
C ALA A 63 -3.99 3.33 -6.97
N HIS A 64 -2.95 4.03 -6.51
CA HIS A 64 -1.56 3.56 -6.58
C HIS A 64 -1.33 2.32 -5.72
N GLY A 65 -1.92 2.25 -4.52
CA GLY A 65 -1.91 1.06 -3.67
C GLY A 65 -2.56 -0.16 -4.34
N VAL A 66 -3.63 0.03 -5.11
CA VAL A 66 -4.24 -1.04 -5.91
C VAL A 66 -3.32 -1.49 -7.04
N ASP A 67 -2.66 -0.57 -7.74
CA ASP A 67 -1.63 -0.93 -8.75
C ASP A 67 -0.47 -1.70 -8.12
N CYS A 68 -0.03 -1.30 -6.94
CA CYS A 68 0.94 -2.05 -6.14
C CYS A 68 0.41 -3.45 -5.82
N GLY A 69 -0.84 -3.59 -5.37
CA GLY A 69 -1.49 -4.88 -5.11
C GLY A 69 -1.49 -5.81 -6.33
N ARG A 70 -1.78 -5.28 -7.53
CA ARG A 70 -1.74 -6.03 -8.79
C ARG A 70 -0.31 -6.49 -9.13
N ALA A 71 0.66 -5.61 -8.95
CA ALA A 71 2.07 -5.93 -9.19
C ALA A 71 2.59 -7.00 -8.22
N ILE A 72 2.24 -6.90 -6.93
CA ILE A 72 2.60 -7.89 -5.89
C ILE A 72 2.04 -9.26 -6.24
N ALA A 73 0.74 -9.36 -6.57
CA ALA A 73 0.13 -10.63 -6.95
C ALA A 73 0.84 -11.25 -8.16
N THR A 74 1.15 -10.43 -9.17
CA THR A 74 1.87 -10.87 -10.39
C THR A 74 3.28 -11.40 -10.07
N LEU A 75 4.03 -10.70 -9.20
CA LEU A 75 5.38 -11.12 -8.82
C LEU A 75 5.37 -12.43 -8.01
N TYR A 76 4.39 -12.62 -7.13
CA TYR A 76 4.24 -13.88 -6.39
C TYR A 76 3.82 -15.04 -7.30
N GLU A 77 2.88 -14.81 -8.22
CA GLU A 77 2.49 -15.79 -9.24
C GLU A 77 3.68 -16.21 -10.13
N ALA A 78 4.60 -15.28 -10.40
CA ALA A 78 5.86 -15.53 -11.11
C ALA A 78 6.96 -16.18 -10.24
N GLY A 79 6.71 -16.42 -8.95
CA GLY A 79 7.70 -16.98 -8.02
C GLY A 79 8.85 -16.02 -7.69
N GLN A 80 8.58 -14.71 -7.67
CA GLN A 80 9.52 -13.62 -7.38
C GLN A 80 9.14 -12.83 -6.11
N PRO A 81 8.96 -13.48 -4.95
CA PRO A 81 8.46 -12.81 -3.74
C PRO A 81 9.41 -11.72 -3.20
N LEU A 82 10.73 -11.90 -3.33
CA LEU A 82 11.70 -10.87 -2.89
C LEU A 82 11.55 -9.57 -3.69
N ALA A 83 11.34 -9.67 -5.00
CA ALA A 83 11.14 -8.51 -5.87
C ALA A 83 9.82 -7.77 -5.58
N ALA A 84 8.86 -8.42 -4.93
CA ALA A 84 7.62 -7.80 -4.51
C ALA A 84 7.78 -6.92 -3.25
N VAL A 85 8.78 -7.18 -2.41
CA VAL A 85 8.94 -6.47 -1.12
C VAL A 85 9.09 -4.95 -1.27
N PRO A 86 9.85 -4.40 -2.24
CA PRO A 86 9.87 -2.96 -2.49
C PRO A 86 8.49 -2.40 -2.86
N VAL A 87 7.68 -3.15 -3.61
CA VAL A 87 6.31 -2.76 -3.97
C VAL A 87 5.38 -2.81 -2.75
N ILE A 88 5.56 -3.79 -1.86
CA ILE A 88 4.83 -3.87 -0.58
C ILE A 88 5.18 -2.69 0.31
N ARG A 89 6.44 -2.25 0.32
CA ARG A 89 6.86 -1.04 1.04
C ARG A 89 6.14 0.20 0.50
N THR A 90 6.05 0.35 -0.82
CA THR A 90 5.30 1.46 -1.42
C THR A 90 3.82 1.42 -1.05
N LEU A 91 3.18 0.25 -1.13
CA LEU A 91 1.80 0.06 -0.65
C LEU A 91 1.64 0.44 0.83
N MET A 92 2.65 0.12 1.67
CA MET A 92 2.66 0.50 3.07
C MET A 92 2.70 2.02 3.27
N GLU A 93 3.54 2.73 2.52
CA GLU A 93 3.61 4.20 2.54
C GLU A 93 2.27 4.83 2.11
N ASP A 94 1.65 4.30 1.04
CA ASP A 94 0.36 4.79 0.54
C ASP A 94 -0.77 4.57 1.55
N ALA A 95 -0.90 3.35 2.08
CA ALA A 95 -1.93 3.00 3.03
C ALA A 95 -1.81 3.82 4.32
N MET A 96 -0.59 3.98 4.83
CA MET A 96 -0.36 4.74 6.06
C MET A 96 -0.53 6.25 5.89
N THR A 97 -0.09 6.79 4.75
CA THR A 97 -0.34 8.19 4.44
C THR A 97 -1.83 8.46 4.28
N GLY A 98 -2.56 7.56 3.62
CA GLY A 98 -4.02 7.65 3.50
C GLY A 98 -4.73 7.63 4.86
N ALA A 99 -4.35 6.71 5.75
CA ALA A 99 -4.89 6.66 7.11
C ALA A 99 -4.56 7.90 7.94
N TRP A 100 -3.33 8.43 7.83
CA TRP A 100 -2.90 9.66 8.50
C TRP A 100 -3.71 10.88 8.02
N LEU A 101 -3.95 11.01 6.70
CA LEU A 101 -4.75 12.11 6.15
C LEU A 101 -6.18 12.17 6.71
N LEU A 102 -6.75 11.03 7.10
CA LEU A 102 -8.07 10.97 7.74
C LEU A 102 -8.06 11.33 9.22
N LYS A 103 -6.93 11.14 9.90
CA LYS A 103 -6.79 11.37 11.35
C LYS A 103 -6.24 12.75 11.69
N THR A 104 -5.52 13.37 10.78
CA THR A 104 -4.81 14.63 11.02
C THR A 104 -5.56 15.79 10.34
N PRO A 105 -6.26 16.64 11.09
CA PRO A 105 -6.84 17.87 10.54
C PRO A 105 -5.76 18.67 9.82
N ASP A 106 -6.08 19.19 8.64
CA ASP A 106 -5.13 19.93 7.79
C ASP A 106 -3.85 19.15 7.37
N GLY A 107 -3.75 17.85 7.64
CA GLY A 107 -2.57 17.04 7.28
C GLY A 107 -2.27 17.07 5.77
N TRP A 108 -3.31 17.23 4.93
CA TRP A 108 -3.15 17.41 3.49
C TRP A 108 -2.27 18.61 3.11
N LYS A 109 -2.26 19.70 3.91
CA LYS A 109 -1.40 20.87 3.67
C LYS A 109 0.06 20.52 3.88
N GLY A 110 0.36 19.80 4.97
CA GLY A 110 1.70 19.26 5.24
C GLY A 110 2.17 18.30 4.14
N PHE A 111 1.28 17.42 3.67
CA PHE A 111 1.56 16.50 2.57
C PHE A 111 1.91 17.23 1.27
N LEU A 112 1.11 18.23 0.86
CA LEU A 112 1.41 19.04 -0.33
C LEU A 112 2.72 19.82 -0.20
N ARG A 113 2.96 20.40 0.98
CA ARG A 113 4.18 21.13 1.31
C ARG A 113 5.41 20.23 1.20
N GLU A 114 5.36 19.01 1.72
CA GLU A 114 6.45 18.05 1.61
C GLU A 114 6.72 17.70 0.15
N GLY A 115 5.68 17.37 -0.62
CA GLY A 115 5.81 17.10 -2.05
C GLY A 115 6.40 18.28 -2.82
N ALA A 116 6.08 19.51 -2.42
CA ALA A 116 6.67 20.73 -2.97
C ALA A 116 8.15 20.89 -2.58
N ASP A 117 8.54 20.63 -1.33
CA ASP A 117 9.95 20.72 -0.90
C ASP A 117 10.82 19.68 -1.62
N THR A 118 10.35 18.44 -1.74
CA THR A 118 11.05 17.37 -2.47
C THR A 118 11.26 17.74 -3.93
N ARG A 119 10.22 18.23 -4.63
CA ARG A 119 10.33 18.72 -6.01
C ARG A 119 11.30 19.89 -6.12
N ARG A 120 11.20 20.89 -5.22
CA ARG A 120 12.10 22.05 -5.21
C ARG A 120 13.57 21.62 -5.08
N LYS A 121 13.88 20.71 -4.16
CA LYS A 121 15.25 20.19 -3.96
C LYS A 121 15.77 19.46 -5.21
N LEU A 122 14.97 18.54 -5.75
CA LEU A 122 15.33 17.79 -6.96
C LEU A 122 15.60 18.72 -8.14
N LEU A 123 14.67 19.64 -8.43
CA LEU A 123 14.76 20.59 -9.53
C LEU A 123 15.89 21.59 -9.34
N GLY A 124 16.15 22.02 -8.10
CA GLY A 124 17.31 22.82 -7.75
C GLY A 124 18.62 22.10 -8.07
N ASN A 125 18.73 20.82 -7.69
CA ASN A 125 19.91 19.99 -7.97
C ASN A 125 20.11 19.79 -9.48
N ILE A 126 19.04 19.54 -10.24
CA ILE A 126 19.10 19.42 -11.70
C ILE A 126 19.65 20.70 -12.32
N ARG A 127 19.15 21.87 -11.89
CA ARG A 127 19.61 23.17 -12.41
C ARG A 127 21.09 23.42 -12.12
N VAL A 128 21.56 23.06 -10.93
CA VAL A 128 22.99 23.16 -10.56
C VAL A 128 23.84 22.21 -11.41
N ALA A 129 23.39 20.96 -11.60
CA ALA A 129 24.11 19.95 -12.37
C ALA A 129 24.09 20.21 -13.89
N LYS A 130 23.07 20.93 -14.40
CA LYS A 130 22.87 21.23 -15.82
C LYS A 130 22.53 22.72 -16.03
N PRO A 131 23.51 23.64 -15.92
CA PRO A 131 23.26 25.08 -16.04
C PRO A 131 22.74 25.51 -17.43
N GLY A 132 23.02 24.73 -18.48
CA GLY A 132 22.54 24.97 -19.84
C GLY A 132 21.18 24.35 -20.18
N LEU A 133 20.48 23.76 -19.20
CA LEU A 133 19.15 23.23 -19.42
C LEU A 133 18.18 24.40 -19.68
N ARG A 134 17.31 24.28 -20.69
CA ARG A 134 16.32 25.32 -20.99
C ARG A 134 15.47 25.63 -19.76
N GLU A 135 15.27 26.92 -19.50
CA GLU A 135 14.58 27.40 -18.31
C GLU A 135 13.13 26.90 -18.22
N ASP A 136 12.47 26.62 -19.35
CA ASP A 136 11.10 26.13 -19.40
C ASP A 136 10.94 24.68 -18.94
N LEU A 137 12.01 23.87 -18.95
CA LEU A 137 11.94 22.46 -18.53
C LEU A 137 11.88 22.30 -17.01
N VAL A 138 12.37 23.28 -16.25
CA VAL A 138 12.51 23.20 -14.79
C VAL A 138 11.89 24.40 -14.08
N GLY A 139 11.91 25.58 -14.70
CA GLY A 139 11.54 26.86 -14.10
C GLY A 139 10.09 26.91 -13.65
N ALA A 140 9.15 26.50 -14.51
CA ALA A 140 7.72 26.52 -14.18
C ALA A 140 7.40 25.60 -12.99
N GLU A 141 7.94 24.38 -12.98
CA GLU A 141 7.70 23.45 -11.88
C GLU A 141 8.39 23.87 -10.58
N LEU A 142 9.61 24.40 -10.68
CA LEU A 142 10.32 24.95 -9.53
C LEU A 142 9.58 26.15 -8.93
N GLN A 143 8.98 26.99 -9.77
CA GLN A 143 8.19 28.14 -9.33
C GLN A 143 6.90 27.69 -8.63
N ARG A 144 6.14 26.75 -9.22
CA ARG A 144 4.97 26.14 -8.57
C ARG A 144 5.31 25.50 -7.23
N ALA A 145 6.45 24.82 -7.14
CA ALA A 145 6.91 24.24 -5.88
C ALA A 145 7.20 25.31 -4.82
N LYS A 146 7.80 26.46 -5.19
CA LYS A 146 8.02 27.57 -4.25
C LYS A 146 6.71 28.19 -3.78
N GLU A 147 5.77 28.44 -4.68
CA GLU A 147 4.45 29.00 -4.35
C GLU A 147 3.69 28.14 -3.33
N LEU A 148 3.71 26.82 -3.51
CA LEU A 148 3.11 25.89 -2.53
C LEU A 148 3.83 25.93 -1.18
N LEU A 149 5.15 26.11 -1.16
CA LEU A 149 5.91 26.22 0.09
C LEU A 149 5.58 27.51 0.83
N ASP A 150 5.45 28.62 0.10
CA ASP A 150 5.07 29.92 0.67
C ASP A 150 3.62 29.87 1.18
N GLN A 151 2.72 29.24 0.44
CA GLN A 151 1.31 29.07 0.80
C GLN A 151 1.12 28.25 2.08
N TYR A 152 1.95 27.24 2.31
CA TYR A 152 1.81 26.31 3.43
C TYR A 152 2.98 26.36 4.42
N ASP A 153 3.72 27.47 4.53
CA ASP A 153 4.93 27.49 5.36
C ASP A 153 4.66 27.12 6.82
N THR A 154 3.48 27.46 7.36
CA THR A 154 3.11 27.14 8.75
C THR A 154 2.88 25.66 9.02
N PHE A 155 2.72 24.81 7.99
CA PHE A 155 2.37 23.39 8.12
C PHE A 155 3.61 22.50 7.99
N LYS A 156 4.61 22.69 8.87
CA LYS A 156 5.92 21.98 8.83
C LYS A 156 5.88 20.55 9.41
N ASP A 157 4.69 20.01 9.69
CA ASP A 157 4.49 18.82 10.51
C ASP A 157 4.91 17.48 9.88
N GLU A 158 5.16 16.55 10.78
CA GLU A 158 5.43 15.11 10.65
C GLU A 158 6.02 14.62 9.32
N LYS A 159 7.33 14.82 9.16
CA LYS A 159 8.06 14.58 7.90
C LYS A 159 8.41 13.11 7.65
N ASP A 160 8.32 12.26 8.66
CA ASP A 160 8.78 10.88 8.54
C ASP A 160 7.61 9.90 8.59
N PHE A 161 7.66 8.86 7.75
CA PHE A 161 6.78 7.70 7.79
C PHE A 161 6.61 7.17 9.21
N PHE A 162 7.68 7.18 10.01
CA PHE A 162 7.62 6.80 11.42
C PHE A 162 6.58 7.59 12.23
N GLN A 163 6.53 8.92 12.03
CA GLN A 163 5.59 9.78 12.75
C GLN A 163 4.15 9.50 12.31
N ARG A 164 3.92 9.36 10.98
CA ARG A 164 2.61 8.96 10.44
C ARG A 164 2.15 7.59 10.91
N ALA A 165 3.07 6.63 11.02
CA ALA A 165 2.75 5.31 11.52
C ALA A 165 2.38 5.33 13.00
N ARG A 166 3.00 6.20 13.81
CA ARG A 166 2.68 6.35 15.23
C ARG A 166 1.40 7.11 15.51
N SER A 167 1.00 8.03 14.64
CA SER A 167 -0.27 8.77 14.78
C SER A 167 -1.49 7.91 14.44
N VAL A 168 -1.28 6.75 13.80
CA VAL A 168 -2.34 5.81 13.46
C VAL A 168 -2.34 4.66 14.48
N THR A 169 -3.45 4.50 15.20
CA THR A 169 -3.66 3.37 16.13
C THR A 169 -3.56 2.02 15.40
N GLY A 170 -2.77 1.08 15.94
CA GLY A 170 -2.61 -0.27 15.38
C GLY A 170 -1.56 -0.39 14.28
N SER A 171 -0.63 0.57 14.20
CA SER A 171 0.51 0.57 13.27
C SER A 171 1.86 0.75 13.95
N GLU A 172 1.94 0.49 15.25
CA GLU A 172 3.16 0.65 16.05
C GLU A 172 4.32 -0.19 15.49
N ASP A 173 4.02 -1.40 15.02
CA ASP A 173 5.02 -2.33 14.44
C ASP A 173 5.31 -2.09 12.96
N LEU A 174 4.51 -1.26 12.27
CA LEU A 174 4.69 -1.02 10.83
C LEU A 174 6.01 -0.36 10.51
N TYR A 175 6.56 0.43 11.43
CA TYR A 175 7.89 1.01 11.22
C TYR A 175 8.99 -0.04 11.17
N LEU A 176 8.92 -1.08 12.01
CA LEU A 176 9.90 -2.17 11.98
C LEU A 176 9.81 -2.91 10.65
N LEU A 177 8.59 -3.20 10.17
CA LEU A 177 8.38 -3.82 8.87
C LEU A 177 8.86 -2.93 7.71
N PHE A 178 8.58 -1.64 7.77
CA PHE A 178 9.08 -0.66 6.81
C PHE A 178 10.62 -0.69 6.72
N ARG A 179 11.31 -0.73 7.86
CA ARG A 179 12.77 -0.85 7.93
C ARG A 179 13.26 -2.18 7.38
N MET A 180 12.57 -3.29 7.68
CA MET A 180 12.89 -4.61 7.12
C MET A 180 12.77 -4.63 5.59
N ALA A 181 11.69 -4.07 5.04
CA ALA A 181 11.47 -3.98 3.59
C ALA A 181 12.48 -3.05 2.90
N SER A 182 12.82 -1.93 3.56
CA SER A 182 13.85 -0.99 3.07
C SER A 182 15.21 -1.67 2.91
N GLY A 183 15.56 -2.61 3.80
CA GLY A 183 16.81 -3.36 3.74
C GLY A 183 16.96 -4.31 2.54
N VAL A 184 15.86 -4.58 1.81
CA VAL A 184 15.87 -5.37 0.56
C VAL A 184 15.39 -4.55 -0.65
N SER A 185 15.25 -3.23 -0.50
CA SER A 185 14.83 -2.32 -1.59
C SER A 185 16.01 -1.70 -2.35
N HIS A 186 17.23 -1.87 -1.85
CA HIS A 186 18.44 -1.29 -2.44
C HIS A 186 19.51 -2.37 -2.61
N ALA A 187 20.43 -2.15 -3.56
CA ALA A 187 21.59 -3.01 -3.72
C ALA A 187 22.41 -3.02 -2.41
N GLY A 188 22.68 -4.23 -1.90
CA GLY A 188 23.40 -4.42 -0.66
C GLY A 188 23.69 -5.89 -0.40
N VAL A 189 24.54 -6.16 0.60
CA VAL A 189 25.00 -7.51 0.96
C VAL A 189 23.82 -8.45 1.21
N ARG A 190 22.76 -7.96 1.87
CA ARG A 190 21.55 -8.76 2.11
C ARG A 190 20.91 -9.32 0.85
N ILE A 191 20.94 -8.59 -0.27
CA ILE A 191 20.43 -9.09 -1.55
C ILE A 191 21.34 -10.20 -2.07
N VAL A 192 22.66 -10.02 -1.98
CA VAL A 192 23.65 -11.03 -2.38
C VAL A 192 23.42 -12.32 -1.59
N ASP A 193 23.31 -12.22 -0.28
CA ASP A 193 23.12 -13.38 0.63
C ASP A 193 21.88 -14.20 0.23
N LEU A 194 20.80 -13.54 -0.18
CA LEU A 194 19.55 -14.21 -0.57
C LEU A 194 19.67 -14.99 -1.89
N TYR A 195 20.65 -14.69 -2.74
CA TYR A 195 20.89 -15.37 -4.03
C TYR A 195 22.12 -16.28 -4.02
N THR A 196 22.77 -16.43 -2.87
CA THR A 196 23.96 -17.27 -2.71
C THR A 196 23.75 -18.31 -1.62
N LYS A 197 24.55 -19.37 -1.65
CA LYS A 197 24.65 -20.36 -0.59
C LYS A 197 26.10 -20.81 -0.45
N GLU A 198 26.44 -21.41 0.68
CA GLU A 198 27.71 -22.12 0.79
C GLU A 198 27.70 -23.35 -0.14
N ASP A 199 28.80 -23.53 -0.88
CA ASP A 199 29.01 -24.68 -1.75
C ASP A 199 30.48 -25.13 -1.67
N PRO A 200 30.79 -26.11 -0.79
CA PRO A 200 32.13 -26.65 -0.62
C PRO A 200 32.71 -27.31 -1.88
N THR A 201 31.87 -27.64 -2.87
CA THR A 201 32.30 -28.26 -4.13
C THR A 201 32.73 -27.23 -5.18
N SER A 202 32.33 -25.96 -5.00
CA SER A 202 32.75 -24.86 -5.85
C SER A 202 34.16 -24.39 -5.46
N SER A 203 34.94 -23.93 -6.44
CA SER A 203 36.28 -23.38 -6.19
C SER A 203 36.29 -22.10 -5.33
N SER A 204 35.15 -21.40 -5.24
CA SER A 204 35.00 -20.17 -4.47
C SER A 204 34.40 -20.39 -3.07
N GLY A 205 33.91 -21.59 -2.78
CA GLY A 205 33.08 -21.87 -1.60
C GLY A 205 31.65 -21.34 -1.68
N VAL A 206 31.25 -20.72 -2.81
CA VAL A 206 29.94 -20.08 -3.02
C VAL A 206 29.20 -20.71 -4.20
N GLY A 207 27.94 -21.09 -3.94
CA GLY A 207 26.98 -21.52 -4.95
C GLY A 207 25.91 -20.45 -5.21
N TRP A 208 25.31 -20.49 -6.40
CA TRP A 208 24.28 -19.55 -6.84
C TRP A 208 22.89 -20.18 -6.74
N LEU A 209 21.90 -19.36 -6.36
CA LEU A 209 20.50 -19.74 -6.38
C LEU A 209 19.80 -19.07 -7.57
N GLU A 210 19.00 -19.83 -8.32
CA GLU A 210 18.17 -19.29 -9.41
C GLU A 210 17.10 -18.32 -8.89
N LYS A 211 16.62 -18.57 -7.67
CA LYS A 211 15.63 -17.75 -6.97
C LYS A 211 16.13 -17.41 -5.58
N ALA A 212 15.73 -16.24 -5.09
CA ALA A 212 16.06 -15.83 -3.74
C ALA A 212 15.54 -16.84 -2.71
N ASN A 213 16.38 -17.26 -1.77
CA ASN A 213 15.94 -18.00 -0.60
C ASN A 213 15.22 -17.05 0.37
N TYR A 214 13.91 -16.89 0.21
CA TYR A 214 13.12 -15.88 0.93
C TYR A 214 12.00 -16.48 1.77
N GLU A 215 12.38 -17.02 2.93
CA GLU A 215 11.46 -17.72 3.85
C GLU A 215 10.31 -16.85 4.35
N GLN A 216 10.46 -15.52 4.36
CA GLN A 216 9.41 -14.60 4.82
C GLN A 216 8.37 -14.27 3.74
N ALA A 217 8.39 -14.93 2.57
CA ALA A 217 7.49 -14.65 1.45
C ALA A 217 6.00 -14.64 1.87
N ASP A 218 5.54 -15.64 2.63
CA ASP A 218 4.13 -15.72 3.03
C ASP A 218 3.72 -14.61 4.01
N MET A 219 4.62 -14.21 4.91
CA MET A 219 4.40 -13.10 5.83
C MET A 219 4.17 -11.80 5.05
N TRP A 220 5.00 -11.53 4.05
CA TRP A 220 4.89 -10.33 3.23
C TRP A 220 3.61 -10.29 2.39
N MET A 221 3.14 -11.44 1.89
CA MET A 221 1.85 -11.52 1.18
C MET A 221 0.67 -11.19 2.10
N ARG A 222 0.71 -11.66 3.35
CA ARG A 222 -0.31 -11.31 4.37
C ARG A 222 -0.29 -9.82 4.69
N ILE A 223 0.90 -9.25 4.89
CA ILE A 223 1.08 -7.81 5.13
C ILE A 223 0.53 -6.99 3.95
N ALA A 224 0.87 -7.36 2.72
CA ALA A 224 0.36 -6.68 1.52
C ALA A 224 -1.17 -6.70 1.45
N SER A 225 -1.78 -7.85 1.73
CA SER A 225 -3.24 -8.01 1.74
C SER A 225 -3.89 -7.13 2.81
N ALA A 226 -3.33 -7.12 4.02
CA ALA A 226 -3.80 -6.28 5.12
C ALA A 226 -3.70 -4.78 4.77
N LEU A 227 -2.54 -4.33 4.26
CA LEU A 227 -2.33 -2.93 3.87
C LEU A 227 -3.31 -2.47 2.77
N LEU A 228 -3.58 -3.32 1.78
CA LEU A 228 -4.54 -2.99 0.73
C LEU A 228 -5.97 -2.93 1.27
N VAL A 229 -6.36 -3.80 2.21
CA VAL A 229 -7.63 -3.64 2.94
C VAL A 229 -7.67 -2.29 3.66
N ARG A 230 -6.63 -1.93 4.40
CA ARG A 230 -6.58 -0.65 5.14
C ARG A 230 -6.75 0.55 4.21
N ALA A 231 -6.07 0.54 3.05
CA ALA A 231 -6.22 1.58 2.04
C ALA A 231 -7.66 1.67 1.51
N LEU A 232 -8.29 0.54 1.18
CA LEU A 232 -9.67 0.51 0.68
C LEU A 232 -10.70 0.88 1.77
N VAL A 233 -10.46 0.53 3.03
CA VAL A 233 -11.28 0.96 4.17
C VAL A 233 -11.17 2.47 4.36
N ALA A 234 -9.96 3.04 4.30
CA ALA A 234 -9.76 4.49 4.34
C ALA A 234 -10.54 5.17 3.21
N TRP A 235 -10.45 4.65 1.97
CA TRP A 235 -11.26 5.16 0.87
C TRP A 235 -12.75 5.06 1.14
N ASN A 236 -13.23 3.93 1.66
CA ASN A 236 -14.64 3.74 1.98
C ASN A 236 -15.17 4.81 2.94
N HIS A 237 -14.37 5.22 3.92
CA HIS A 237 -14.76 6.23 4.91
C HIS A 237 -15.00 7.62 4.32
N VAL A 238 -14.35 7.98 3.21
CA VAL A 238 -14.63 9.27 2.56
C VAL A 238 -15.78 9.20 1.56
N LEU A 239 -16.26 8.00 1.24
CA LEU A 239 -17.41 7.82 0.35
C LEU A 239 -18.73 8.05 1.10
N ALA A 240 -19.70 8.65 0.41
CA ALA A 240 -21.03 8.81 0.99
C ALA A 240 -21.68 7.44 1.25
N GLY A 241 -22.00 7.16 2.52
CA GLY A 241 -22.70 5.94 2.93
C GLY A 241 -21.85 4.66 3.00
N ASN A 242 -20.50 4.77 2.95
CA ASN A 242 -19.58 3.63 3.11
C ASN A 242 -19.91 2.41 2.22
N PRO A 243 -20.09 2.58 0.89
CA PRO A 243 -20.66 1.57 0.01
C PRO A 243 -19.81 0.30 -0.16
N LEU A 244 -18.51 0.35 0.14
CA LEU A 244 -17.60 -0.80 0.03
C LEU A 244 -17.66 -1.71 1.28
N GLU A 245 -18.30 -1.27 2.36
CA GLU A 245 -18.34 -1.98 3.64
C GLU A 245 -18.79 -3.45 3.49
N PRO A 246 -19.89 -3.78 2.76
CA PRO A 246 -20.33 -5.17 2.65
C PRO A 246 -19.33 -6.09 1.95
N ALA A 247 -18.48 -5.54 1.08
CA ALA A 247 -17.45 -6.28 0.35
C ALA A 247 -16.14 -6.39 1.15
N LEU A 248 -15.76 -5.33 1.88
CA LEU A 248 -14.51 -5.24 2.62
C LEU A 248 -14.57 -5.96 3.98
N ALA A 249 -15.67 -5.85 4.73
CA ALA A 249 -15.76 -6.38 6.09
C ALA A 249 -15.43 -7.88 6.21
N PRO A 250 -15.89 -8.78 5.31
CA PRO A 250 -15.50 -10.19 5.38
C PRO A 250 -14.01 -10.44 5.12
N LEU A 251 -13.37 -9.61 4.27
CA LEU A 251 -11.94 -9.73 3.98
C LEU A 251 -11.09 -9.16 5.10
N ALA A 252 -11.49 -8.01 5.66
CA ALA A 252 -10.86 -7.41 6.82
C ALA A 252 -10.83 -8.41 7.99
N LYS A 253 -12.00 -8.99 8.34
CA LYS A 253 -12.11 -10.00 9.40
C LYS A 253 -11.18 -11.19 9.18
N ARG A 254 -11.08 -11.70 7.95
CA ARG A 254 -10.20 -12.84 7.61
C ARG A 254 -8.72 -12.51 7.78
N LEU A 255 -8.34 -11.26 7.59
CA LEU A 255 -6.96 -10.77 7.68
C LEU A 255 -6.60 -10.24 9.08
N GLY A 256 -7.51 -10.34 10.05
CA GLY A 256 -7.30 -9.76 11.39
C GLY A 256 -7.38 -8.23 11.42
N GLU A 257 -7.93 -7.62 10.36
CA GLU A 257 -8.12 -6.19 10.23
C GLU A 257 -9.52 -5.79 10.69
N ALA A 258 -9.63 -4.63 11.34
CA ALA A 258 -10.93 -4.06 11.69
C ALA A 258 -11.49 -3.25 10.50
N PRO A 259 -12.81 -3.26 10.28
CA PRO A 259 -13.47 -2.49 9.22
C PRO A 259 -13.61 -1.00 9.56
N ALA A 260 -12.70 -0.47 10.38
CA ALA A 260 -12.72 0.91 10.87
C ALA A 260 -11.32 1.52 10.78
N LEU A 261 -11.20 2.84 10.97
CA LEU A 261 -9.92 3.54 11.07
C LEU A 261 -9.07 3.17 12.31
N THR A 262 -9.56 2.25 13.14
CA THR A 262 -8.77 1.58 14.17
C THR A 262 -8.27 0.28 13.58
N PHE A 263 -6.96 0.13 13.43
CA PHE A 263 -6.40 -1.10 12.88
C PHE A 263 -6.05 -2.09 13.98
N GLY A 264 -6.17 -3.39 13.68
CA GLY A 264 -5.63 -4.43 14.54
C GLY A 264 -4.10 -4.50 14.43
N PRO A 265 -3.39 -5.05 15.41
CA PRO A 265 -1.97 -5.33 15.26
C PRO A 265 -1.75 -6.42 14.20
N LEU A 266 -0.78 -6.22 13.29
CA LEU A 266 -0.51 -7.12 12.16
C LEU A 266 -0.02 -8.52 12.58
N PHE A 267 0.34 -8.71 13.86
CA PHE A 267 0.94 -9.94 14.38
C PHE A 267 0.18 -10.57 15.55
N GLN A 268 -1.12 -10.32 15.71
CA GLN A 268 -1.90 -11.13 16.64
C GLN A 268 -2.01 -12.57 16.10
N THR A 269 -1.17 -13.46 16.63
CA THR A 269 -1.41 -14.91 16.56
C THR A 269 -2.81 -15.14 17.13
N ALA A 270 -3.67 -15.85 16.38
CA ALA A 270 -4.94 -16.31 16.92
C ALA A 270 -4.66 -16.95 18.28
N SER A 271 -5.15 -16.34 19.35
CA SER A 271 -5.08 -16.94 20.67
C SER A 271 -5.69 -18.33 20.55
N GLU A 272 -4.93 -19.34 20.96
CA GLU A 272 -5.47 -20.69 21.08
C GLU A 272 -6.78 -20.60 21.87
N PRO A 273 -7.85 -21.27 21.41
CA PRO A 273 -9.10 -21.25 22.14
C PRO A 273 -8.81 -21.76 23.54
N THR A 274 -9.00 -20.90 24.54
CA THR A 274 -8.98 -21.30 25.94
C THR A 274 -10.06 -22.33 26.11
N SER A 275 -9.64 -23.60 26.22
CA SER A 275 -10.48 -24.70 26.64
C SER A 275 -11.03 -24.35 28.02
N SER A 276 -12.34 -24.07 28.05
CA SER A 276 -13.17 -24.04 29.26
C SER A 276 -14.23 -25.12 29.12
#